data_AF-A0A3B0YUM4-F1
#
_entry.id   AF-A0A3B0YUM4-F1
#
_cell.length_a   1.000
_cell.length_b   1.000
_cell.length_c   1.000
_cell.angle_alpha   90.00
_cell.angle_beta   90.00
_cell.angle_gamma   90.00
#
_symmetry.space_group_name_H-M   'P 1'
#
loop_
_entity.id
_entity.type
_entity.pdbx_description
1 polymer ?
#
loop_
_entity_poly.entity_id
_entity_poly.type
_entity_poly.pdbx_seq_one_letter_code
_entity_poly.pdbx_strand_id
1 'polypeptide(L)'
;MKEDQEIQIKKPPILFKETQAILTQIEKKMDMPILTYWNSGDGSVCYHDVNAIYEALLSIGKQEQIGIFLKSDGGNGQAALRIVNLLRQYCEKVVALIPLECASAATMIAIGANEIQMGPLSYLTAVDTSLKHQLSPRDSQNRAVSVSLDGVNRVVNLWNKESKTSDTNPYEALFEHIHPLVIGAIDRSESLSIRICQEIMSYHMEDKEKIENISTQLNSNYPSHGYPITLKEAQRIGLNAHKLDDDVNKLLLDLNQIYSEMGQTAVTDFDEFNYHNHAILNITEYTNIQILFQTDEDWHYMKEERRWRSTNDESAWYKQQIIENEVVRTKIHMS
;
A
#
# COMPACT_ATOMS: atom_id res chain seq x y z
N MET A 1 2.51 -18.10 46.53
CA MET A 1 1.43 -17.79 45.57
C MET A 1 1.74 -16.42 45.01
N LYS A 2 2.25 -16.35 43.78
CA LYS A 2 2.28 -15.07 43.07
C LYS A 2 0.82 -14.79 42.72
N GLU A 3 0.31 -13.63 43.11
CA GLU A 3 -1.00 -13.16 42.65
C GLU A 3 -1.01 -13.21 41.13
N ASP A 4 -2.00 -13.89 40.56
CA ASP A 4 -2.32 -13.80 39.14
C ASP A 4 -2.74 -12.35 38.87
N GLN A 5 -1.77 -11.49 38.53
CA GLN A 5 -2.07 -10.17 37.98
C GLN A 5 -2.76 -10.42 36.64
N GLU A 6 -4.05 -10.07 36.55
CA GLU A 6 -4.77 -10.04 35.28
C GLU A 6 -4.00 -9.12 34.32
N ILE A 7 -3.37 -9.73 33.31
CA ILE A 7 -2.60 -8.99 32.32
C ILE A 7 -3.59 -8.27 31.40
N GLN A 8 -3.64 -6.95 31.49
CA GLN A 8 -4.49 -6.13 30.62
C GLN A 8 -3.88 -6.02 29.23
N ILE A 9 -4.68 -6.34 28.21
CA ILE A 9 -4.30 -6.21 26.79
C ILE A 9 -4.06 -4.73 26.46
N LYS A 10 -2.84 -4.41 26.00
CA LYS A 10 -2.47 -3.09 25.49
C LYS A 10 -3.13 -2.85 24.13
N LYS A 11 -3.66 -1.65 23.91
CA LYS A 11 -4.23 -1.22 22.63
C LYS A 11 -3.72 0.18 22.29
N PRO A 12 -3.38 0.47 21.03
CA PRO A 12 -3.05 1.83 20.61
C PRO A 12 -4.28 2.74 20.77
N PRO A 13 -4.06 4.05 20.98
CA PRO A 13 -5.17 4.99 21.11
C PRO A 13 -5.94 5.11 19.79
N ILE A 14 -7.19 5.56 19.89
CA ILE A 14 -7.99 5.94 18.72
C ILE A 14 -8.29 7.43 18.83
N LEU A 15 -7.67 8.22 17.96
CA LEU A 15 -7.60 9.68 18.05
C LEU A 15 -8.50 10.36 17.01
N PHE A 16 -9.69 9.80 16.76
CA PHE A 16 -10.58 10.22 15.67
C PHE A 16 -11.02 11.69 15.74
N LYS A 17 -11.26 12.25 16.93
CA LYS A 17 -11.61 13.68 17.05
C LYS A 17 -10.45 14.60 16.64
N GLU A 18 -9.21 14.17 16.88
CA GLU A 18 -8.01 14.94 16.58
C GLU A 18 -7.71 14.90 15.08
N THR A 19 -7.83 13.72 14.45
CA THR A 19 -7.68 13.58 12.98
C THR A 19 -8.72 14.43 12.24
N GLN A 20 -9.98 14.43 12.69
CA GLN A 20 -11.06 15.23 12.10
C GLN A 20 -10.82 16.75 12.18
N ALA A 21 -10.23 17.21 13.29
CA ALA A 21 -9.89 18.63 13.46
C ALA A 21 -8.82 19.09 12.46
N ILE A 22 -7.84 18.24 12.13
CA ILE A 22 -6.82 18.53 11.12
C ILE A 22 -7.39 18.37 9.71
N LEU A 23 -8.15 17.31 9.45
CA LEU A 23 -8.77 17.06 8.14
C LEU A 23 -9.63 18.24 7.69
N THR A 24 -10.45 18.78 8.60
CA THR A 24 -11.28 19.98 8.34
C THR A 24 -10.43 21.20 7.94
N GLN A 25 -9.25 21.37 8.53
CA GLN A 25 -8.33 22.47 8.17
C GLN A 25 -7.74 22.27 6.77
N ILE A 26 -7.40 21.03 6.41
CA ILE A 26 -6.88 20.67 5.10
C ILE A 26 -7.96 20.91 4.03
N GLU A 27 -9.19 20.41 4.23
CA GLU A 27 -10.32 20.60 3.29
C GLU A 27 -10.59 22.09 3.05
N LYS A 28 -10.62 22.90 4.11
CA LYS A 28 -10.81 24.34 4.00
C LYS A 28 -9.69 25.04 3.22
N LYS A 29 -8.45 24.57 3.34
CA LYS A 29 -7.31 25.17 2.67
C LYS A 29 -7.21 24.76 1.19
N MET A 30 -7.59 23.52 0.90
CA MET A 30 -7.59 22.95 -0.45
C MET A 30 -8.85 23.30 -1.25
N ASP A 31 -9.92 23.75 -0.58
CA ASP A 31 -11.23 24.02 -1.17
C ASP A 31 -11.80 22.81 -1.93
N MET A 32 -11.56 21.61 -1.39
CA MET A 32 -12.08 20.35 -1.93
C MET A 32 -12.20 19.30 -0.82
N PRO A 33 -13.08 18.30 -0.97
CA PRO A 33 -13.15 17.15 -0.07
C PRO A 33 -11.82 16.38 -0.06
N ILE A 34 -11.40 15.90 1.12
CA ILE A 34 -10.17 15.13 1.29
C ILE A 34 -10.49 13.74 1.82
N LEU A 35 -10.22 12.72 1.00
CA LEU A 35 -10.21 11.33 1.41
C LEU A 35 -8.80 10.95 1.86
N THR A 36 -8.67 10.41 3.06
CA THR A 36 -7.40 9.84 3.52
C THR A 36 -7.37 8.33 3.31
N TYR A 37 -6.26 7.84 2.79
CA TYR A 37 -5.93 6.42 2.74
C TYR A 37 -4.49 6.20 3.21
N TRP A 38 -4.36 5.56 4.38
CA TRP A 38 -3.10 5.40 5.10
C TRP A 38 -2.90 3.95 5.54
N ASN A 39 -1.69 3.43 5.34
CA ASN A 39 -1.26 2.14 5.87
C ASN A 39 -0.11 2.29 6.87
N SER A 40 -0.16 1.53 7.96
CA SER A 40 0.98 1.33 8.85
C SER A 40 2.08 0.52 8.14
N GLY A 41 3.26 0.40 8.75
CA GLY A 41 4.37 -0.37 8.16
C GLY A 41 4.08 -1.86 7.96
N ASP A 42 3.13 -2.41 8.73
CA ASP A 42 2.65 -3.80 8.58
C ASP A 42 1.34 -3.89 7.77
N GLY A 43 0.76 -2.74 7.41
CA GLY A 43 -0.42 -2.64 6.56
C GLY A 43 -0.08 -2.77 5.07
N SER A 44 -1.09 -3.07 4.26
CA SER A 44 -0.91 -3.15 2.81
C SER A 44 -2.21 -2.87 2.06
N VAL A 45 -2.07 -2.44 0.80
CA VAL A 45 -3.18 -2.32 -0.13
C VAL A 45 -3.77 -3.69 -0.42
N CYS A 46 -5.03 -3.90 -0.05
CA CYS A 46 -5.73 -5.16 -0.19
C CYS A 46 -7.14 -5.00 -0.77
N TYR A 47 -7.77 -6.12 -1.15
CA TYR A 47 -9.10 -6.09 -1.78
C TYR A 47 -10.20 -5.53 -0.88
N HIS A 48 -10.06 -5.67 0.44
CA HIS A 48 -11.05 -5.16 1.39
C HIS A 48 -11.00 -3.63 1.51
N ASP A 49 -9.87 -3.00 1.19
CA ASP A 49 -9.76 -1.54 1.18
C ASP A 49 -10.70 -0.89 0.17
N VAL A 50 -11.05 -1.60 -0.91
CA VAL A 50 -12.04 -1.14 -1.90
C VAL A 50 -13.39 -0.90 -1.21
N ASN A 51 -13.78 -1.77 -0.28
CA ASN A 51 -15.03 -1.62 0.47
C ASN A 51 -14.93 -0.49 1.51
N ALA A 52 -13.78 -0.34 2.17
CA ALA A 52 -13.53 0.78 3.09
C ALA A 52 -13.65 2.13 2.37
N ILE A 53 -13.03 2.26 1.21
CA ILE A 53 -13.10 3.46 0.37
C ILE A 53 -14.52 3.67 -0.17
N TYR A 54 -15.23 2.61 -0.55
CA TYR A 54 -16.63 2.70 -0.97
C TYR A 54 -17.53 3.30 0.12
N GLU A 55 -17.42 2.84 1.36
CA GLU A 55 -18.17 3.38 2.50
C GLU A 55 -17.88 4.87 2.75
N ALA A 56 -16.62 5.30 2.60
CA ALA A 56 -16.25 6.70 2.66
C ALA A 56 -16.89 7.50 1.49
N LEU A 57 -16.81 6.98 0.26
CA LEU A 57 -17.37 7.62 -0.93
C LEU A 57 -18.90 7.72 -0.91
N LEU A 58 -19.60 6.76 -0.30
CA LEU A 58 -21.04 6.86 -0.05
C LEU A 58 -21.40 8.06 0.82
N SER A 59 -20.52 8.41 1.78
CA SER A 59 -20.70 9.58 2.65
C SER A 59 -20.31 10.88 1.94
N ILE A 60 -19.29 10.84 1.09
CA ILE A 60 -18.83 12.00 0.28
C ILE A 60 -19.82 12.36 -0.82
N GLY A 61 -20.44 11.36 -1.46
CA GLY A 61 -21.25 11.54 -2.65
C GLY A 61 -20.43 11.80 -3.91
N LYS A 62 -21.10 12.18 -5.01
CA LYS A 62 -20.42 12.55 -6.27
C LYS A 62 -19.82 13.93 -6.18
N GLN A 63 -18.58 14.08 -6.64
CA GLN A 63 -17.81 15.33 -6.56
C GLN A 63 -17.19 15.67 -7.92
N GLU A 64 -17.05 16.96 -8.22
CA GLU A 64 -16.26 17.39 -9.39
C GLU A 64 -14.78 17.07 -9.16
N GLN A 65 -14.29 17.34 -7.95
CA GLN A 65 -12.89 17.15 -7.58
C GLN A 65 -12.76 16.62 -6.16
N ILE A 66 -11.78 15.74 -5.95
CA ILE A 66 -11.40 15.21 -4.64
C ILE A 66 -9.88 15.18 -4.48
N GLY A 67 -9.39 15.48 -3.28
CA GLY A 67 -8.02 15.19 -2.89
C GLY A 67 -7.93 13.85 -2.18
N ILE A 68 -6.92 13.04 -2.48
CA ILE A 68 -6.63 11.80 -1.77
C ILE A 68 -5.27 11.86 -1.10
N PHE A 69 -5.24 11.87 0.24
CA PHE A 69 -4.00 11.70 0.99
C PHE A 69 -3.59 10.22 0.94
N LEU A 70 -2.42 9.95 0.35
CA LEU A 70 -1.84 8.61 0.22
C LEU A 70 -0.55 8.47 1.03
N LYS A 71 -0.50 7.44 1.88
CA LYS A 71 0.73 6.92 2.49
C LYS A 71 0.62 5.40 2.57
N SER A 72 1.49 4.68 1.88
CA SER A 72 1.46 3.21 1.89
C SER A 72 2.74 2.60 1.33
N ASP A 73 3.14 1.46 1.90
CA ASP A 73 4.27 0.63 1.43
C ASP A 73 3.88 -0.32 0.29
N GLY A 74 2.65 -0.22 -0.22
CA GLY A 74 2.16 -0.97 -1.38
C GLY A 74 1.31 -2.17 -1.00
N GLY A 75 1.26 -3.18 -1.87
CA GLY A 75 0.37 -4.33 -1.71
C GLY A 75 -0.11 -4.86 -3.05
N ASN A 76 -1.42 -5.09 -3.18
CA ASN A 76 -2.01 -5.70 -4.35
C ASN A 76 -2.36 -4.67 -5.44
N GLY A 77 -1.72 -4.77 -6.62
CA GLY A 77 -1.99 -3.88 -7.75
C GLY A 77 -3.40 -3.97 -8.33
N GLN A 78 -4.07 -5.13 -8.27
CA GLN A 78 -5.45 -5.25 -8.73
C GLN A 78 -6.43 -4.55 -7.78
N ALA A 79 -6.13 -4.53 -6.48
CA ALA A 79 -6.87 -3.70 -5.53
C ALA A 79 -6.68 -2.21 -5.85
N ALA A 80 -5.46 -1.77 -6.19
CA ALA A 80 -5.21 -0.39 -6.64
C ALA A 80 -6.04 -0.02 -7.88
N LEU A 81 -6.13 -0.88 -8.90
CA LEU A 81 -7.02 -0.68 -10.06
C LEU A 81 -8.48 -0.50 -9.63
N ARG A 82 -8.97 -1.36 -8.73
CA ARG A 82 -10.35 -1.27 -8.23
C ARG A 82 -10.60 0.02 -7.46
N ILE A 83 -9.63 0.46 -6.65
CA ILE A 83 -9.69 1.73 -5.91
C ILE A 83 -9.79 2.90 -6.89
N VAL A 84 -8.91 2.98 -7.89
CA VAL A 84 -8.94 4.08 -8.86
C VAL A 84 -10.24 4.05 -9.67
N ASN A 85 -10.66 2.88 -10.16
CA ASN A 85 -11.91 2.75 -10.89
C ASN A 85 -13.09 3.25 -10.05
N LEU A 86 -13.12 2.91 -8.76
CA LEU A 86 -14.15 3.38 -7.85
C LEU A 86 -14.11 4.89 -7.65
N LEU A 87 -12.92 5.48 -7.43
CA LEU A 87 -12.76 6.94 -7.34
C LEU A 87 -13.30 7.63 -8.59
N ARG A 88 -13.04 7.08 -9.78
CA ARG A 88 -13.52 7.60 -11.06
C ARG A 88 -15.04 7.53 -11.26
N GLN A 89 -15.73 6.61 -10.58
CA GLN A 89 -17.20 6.55 -10.62
C GLN A 89 -17.86 7.66 -9.79
N TYR A 90 -17.14 8.17 -8.78
CA TYR A 90 -17.64 9.19 -7.86
C TYR A 90 -17.11 10.58 -8.17
N CYS A 91 -15.90 10.69 -8.73
CA CYS A 91 -15.17 11.94 -8.88
C CYS A 91 -14.64 12.12 -10.30
N GLU A 92 -14.83 13.31 -10.88
CA GLU A 92 -14.30 13.61 -12.23
C GLU A 92 -12.78 13.84 -12.18
N LYS A 93 -12.32 14.61 -11.20
CA LYS A 93 -10.90 14.91 -10.96
C LYS A 93 -10.44 14.36 -9.62
N VAL A 94 -9.28 13.73 -9.62
CA VAL A 94 -8.60 13.22 -8.42
C VAL A 94 -7.24 13.87 -8.33
N VAL A 95 -6.90 14.41 -7.15
CA VAL A 95 -5.58 14.98 -6.84
C VAL A 95 -4.94 14.12 -5.76
N ALA A 96 -3.82 13.45 -6.08
CA ALA A 96 -3.07 12.67 -5.10
C ALA A 96 -2.19 13.59 -4.26
N LEU A 97 -2.37 13.58 -2.94
CA LEU A 97 -1.57 14.30 -1.95
C LEU A 97 -0.60 13.32 -1.29
N ILE A 98 0.69 13.50 -1.55
CA ILE A 98 1.72 12.56 -1.14
C ILE A 98 2.77 13.32 -0.30
N PRO A 99 2.60 13.39 1.04
CA PRO A 99 3.59 14.03 1.91
C PRO A 99 4.81 13.12 2.17
N LEU A 100 4.66 11.80 1.99
CA LEU A 100 5.56 10.75 2.47
C LEU A 100 5.69 9.61 1.42
N GLU A 101 5.94 8.37 1.86
CA GLU A 101 6.10 7.22 0.98
C GLU A 101 4.79 6.78 0.31
N CYS A 102 4.89 6.48 -0.98
CA CYS A 102 3.81 5.91 -1.78
C CYS A 102 4.42 4.84 -2.69
N ALA A 103 4.46 3.60 -2.23
CA ALA A 103 5.19 2.53 -2.89
C ALA A 103 4.29 1.56 -3.66
N SER A 104 4.81 1.01 -4.75
CA SER A 104 4.24 -0.10 -5.51
C SER A 104 2.74 0.08 -5.85
N ALA A 105 1.83 -0.69 -5.24
CA ALA A 105 0.39 -0.54 -5.45
C ALA A 105 -0.13 0.87 -5.12
N ALA A 106 0.47 1.57 -4.15
CA ALA A 106 0.11 2.95 -3.85
C ALA A 106 0.55 3.91 -4.96
N THR A 107 1.74 3.69 -5.56
CA THR A 107 2.15 4.39 -6.80
C THR A 107 1.10 4.21 -7.89
N MET A 108 0.55 3.00 -8.06
CA MET A 108 -0.52 2.75 -9.03
C MET A 108 -1.77 3.59 -8.73
N ILE A 109 -2.16 3.77 -7.46
CA ILE A 109 -3.27 4.66 -7.10
C ILE A 109 -2.93 6.11 -7.44
N ALA A 110 -1.70 6.55 -7.11
CA ALA A 110 -1.23 7.92 -7.35
C ALA A 110 -1.20 8.30 -8.84
N ILE A 111 -0.66 7.44 -9.72
CA ILE A 111 -0.67 7.70 -11.18
C ILE A 111 -2.08 7.64 -11.78
N GLY A 112 -3.03 7.09 -11.04
CA GLY A 112 -4.45 7.16 -11.36
C GLY A 112 -5.09 8.51 -11.11
N ALA A 113 -4.42 9.43 -10.42
CA ALA A 113 -4.86 10.79 -10.21
C ALA A 113 -4.54 11.69 -11.41
N ASN A 114 -5.34 12.73 -11.62
CA ASN A 114 -5.09 13.76 -12.66
C ASN A 114 -3.84 14.59 -12.33
N GLU A 115 -3.55 14.74 -11.04
CA GLU A 115 -2.45 15.52 -10.52
C GLU A 115 -1.86 14.82 -9.30
N ILE A 116 -0.54 14.87 -9.16
CA ILE A 116 0.19 14.36 -8.00
C ILE A 116 0.90 15.52 -7.32
N GLN A 117 0.52 15.86 -6.10
CA GLN A 117 1.21 16.85 -5.28
C GLN A 117 2.13 16.13 -4.29
N MET A 118 3.41 16.48 -4.35
CA MET A 118 4.49 15.80 -3.64
C MET A 118 5.14 16.72 -2.61
N GLY A 119 5.18 16.27 -1.35
CA GLY A 119 5.92 16.90 -0.26
C GLY A 119 7.43 16.71 -0.39
N PRO A 120 8.25 17.43 0.40
CA PRO A 120 9.71 17.35 0.33
C PRO A 120 10.28 15.99 0.80
N LEU A 121 9.55 15.23 1.62
CA LEU A 121 9.92 13.89 2.08
C LEU A 121 9.34 12.78 1.21
N SER A 122 8.53 13.16 0.22
CA SER A 122 7.76 12.18 -0.55
C SER A 122 8.58 11.49 -1.62
N TYR A 123 8.22 10.24 -1.88
CA TYR A 123 8.74 9.49 -3.01
C TYR A 123 7.71 8.46 -3.46
N LEU A 124 7.66 8.24 -4.78
CA LEU A 124 7.02 7.06 -5.36
C LEU A 124 8.05 5.92 -5.45
N THR A 125 7.61 4.70 -5.69
CA THR A 125 8.53 3.61 -6.06
C THR A 125 8.11 2.91 -7.35
N ALA A 126 9.00 2.06 -7.85
CA ALA A 126 8.70 1.17 -8.96
C ALA A 126 7.51 0.24 -8.64
N VAL A 127 6.85 -0.22 -9.70
CA VAL A 127 5.65 -1.07 -9.65
C VAL A 127 5.94 -2.47 -10.21
N ASP A 128 7.21 -2.83 -10.34
CA ASP A 128 7.63 -4.17 -10.71
C ASP A 128 7.10 -5.19 -9.72
N THR A 129 6.71 -6.36 -10.25
CA THR A 129 6.16 -7.43 -9.41
C THR A 129 7.21 -8.48 -9.17
N SER A 130 7.53 -8.72 -7.90
CA SER A 130 8.15 -9.97 -7.46
C SER A 130 7.06 -10.90 -6.91
N LEU A 131 7.23 -12.22 -7.05
CA LEU A 131 6.25 -13.16 -6.52
C LEU A 131 6.89 -14.38 -5.86
N LYS A 132 6.17 -14.89 -4.85
CA LYS A 132 6.44 -16.17 -4.20
C LYS A 132 5.50 -17.21 -4.80
N HIS A 133 6.03 -18.06 -5.67
CA HIS A 133 5.29 -19.17 -6.27
C HIS A 133 5.44 -20.43 -5.39
N GLN A 134 4.51 -21.39 -5.49
CA GLN A 134 4.63 -22.66 -4.74
C GLN A 134 5.91 -23.43 -5.09
N LEU A 135 6.38 -23.25 -6.33
CA LEU A 135 7.60 -23.82 -6.90
C LEU A 135 8.80 -22.86 -6.84
N SER A 136 8.70 -21.75 -6.11
CA SER A 136 9.84 -20.87 -5.87
C SER A 136 10.95 -21.59 -5.09
N PRO A 137 12.21 -21.17 -5.25
CA PRO A 137 13.32 -21.63 -4.42
C PRO A 137 13.01 -21.46 -2.93
N ARG A 138 13.63 -22.29 -2.08
CA ARG A 138 13.43 -22.28 -0.63
C ARG A 138 14.69 -21.76 0.06
N ASP A 139 14.52 -20.91 1.07
CA ASP A 139 15.63 -20.47 1.92
C ASP A 139 16.01 -21.54 2.97
N SER A 140 17.01 -21.26 3.79
CA SER A 140 17.45 -22.15 4.87
C SER A 140 16.40 -22.44 5.95
N GLN A 141 15.31 -21.66 5.98
CA GLN A 141 14.16 -21.82 6.87
C GLN A 141 12.96 -22.45 6.14
N ASN A 142 13.18 -23.01 4.95
CA ASN A 142 12.16 -23.63 4.09
C ASN A 142 11.03 -22.68 3.64
N ARG A 143 11.28 -21.37 3.64
CA ARG A 143 10.33 -20.35 3.16
C ARG A 143 10.54 -20.14 1.68
N ALA A 144 9.45 -19.94 0.94
CA ALA A 144 9.53 -19.59 -0.47
C ALA A 144 10.20 -18.23 -0.65
N VAL A 145 11.27 -18.20 -1.44
CA VAL A 145 12.01 -17.00 -1.81
C VAL A 145 11.24 -16.28 -2.93
N SER A 146 11.12 -14.96 -2.81
CA SER A 146 10.51 -14.16 -3.89
C SER A 146 11.46 -14.10 -5.07
N VAL A 147 10.94 -14.33 -6.26
CA VAL A 147 11.70 -14.18 -7.51
C VAL A 147 11.13 -12.99 -8.27
N SER A 148 12.00 -12.09 -8.73
CA SER A 148 11.63 -10.98 -9.61
C SER A 148 12.10 -11.26 -11.03
N LEU A 149 11.32 -10.81 -12.02
CA LEU A 149 11.71 -10.93 -13.43
C LEU A 149 12.89 -10.04 -13.77
N ASP A 150 12.96 -8.83 -13.20
CA ASP A 150 14.14 -7.96 -13.31
C ASP A 150 15.41 -8.68 -12.84
N GLY A 151 15.36 -9.42 -11.73
CA GLY A 151 16.49 -10.20 -11.24
C GLY A 151 16.94 -11.28 -12.24
N VAL A 152 15.99 -12.03 -12.80
CA VAL A 152 16.27 -13.05 -13.84
C VAL A 152 16.85 -12.39 -15.10
N ASN A 153 16.24 -11.31 -15.57
CA ASN A 153 16.67 -10.57 -16.76
C ASN A 153 18.06 -9.94 -16.58
N ARG A 154 18.40 -9.43 -15.39
CA ARG A 154 19.75 -8.92 -15.10
C ARG A 154 20.81 -10.01 -15.19
N VAL A 155 20.52 -11.22 -14.70
CA VAL A 155 21.43 -12.36 -14.83
C VAL A 155 21.63 -12.72 -16.30
N VAL A 156 20.54 -12.83 -17.07
CA VAL A 156 20.59 -13.13 -18.51
C VAL A 156 21.35 -12.05 -19.29
N ASN A 157 21.08 -10.77 -19.00
CA ASN A 157 21.74 -9.64 -19.65
C ASN A 157 23.24 -9.57 -19.32
N LEU A 158 23.61 -9.84 -18.06
CA LEU A 158 25.00 -9.91 -17.65
C LEU A 158 25.72 -11.08 -18.35
N TRP A 159 25.07 -12.25 -18.42
CA TRP A 159 25.59 -13.41 -19.15
C TRP A 159 25.85 -13.07 -20.62
N ASN A 160 24.88 -12.48 -21.31
CA ASN A 160 25.00 -12.12 -22.72
C ASN A 160 26.09 -11.06 -22.97
N LYS A 161 26.32 -10.18 -22.00
CA LYS A 161 27.36 -9.14 -22.09
C LYS A 161 28.78 -9.71 -21.90
N GLU A 162 28.94 -10.64 -20.96
CA GLU A 162 30.25 -11.24 -20.64
C GLU A 162 30.59 -12.43 -21.56
N SER A 163 29.58 -13.13 -22.08
CA SER A 163 29.75 -14.22 -23.04
C SER A 163 30.09 -13.63 -24.42
N LYS A 164 31.38 -13.58 -24.73
CA LYS A 164 31.86 -13.12 -26.04
C LYS A 164 31.58 -14.11 -27.18
N THR A 165 31.18 -15.36 -26.90
CA THR A 165 31.19 -16.47 -27.89
C THR A 165 30.27 -17.66 -27.61
N SER A 166 29.35 -17.67 -26.62
CA SER A 166 28.56 -18.89 -26.35
C SER A 166 27.15 -18.90 -26.97
N ASP A 167 26.87 -19.92 -27.80
CA ASP A 167 25.52 -20.28 -28.30
C ASP A 167 24.63 -20.95 -27.22
N THR A 168 25.09 -20.97 -25.97
CA THR A 168 24.37 -21.65 -24.88
C THR A 168 23.23 -20.80 -24.34
N ASN A 169 22.07 -21.42 -24.20
CA ASN A 169 20.88 -20.80 -23.64
C ASN A 169 21.02 -20.61 -22.11
N PRO A 170 21.08 -19.36 -21.58
CA PRO A 170 21.24 -19.13 -20.15
C PRO A 170 20.07 -19.67 -19.31
N TYR A 171 18.89 -19.87 -19.92
CA TYR A 171 17.74 -20.42 -19.23
C TYR A 171 17.93 -21.88 -18.80
N GLU A 172 18.74 -22.67 -19.52
CA GLU A 172 18.98 -24.07 -19.17
C GLU A 172 19.62 -24.18 -17.77
N ALA A 173 20.65 -23.38 -17.50
CA ALA A 173 21.27 -23.30 -16.19
C ALA A 173 20.36 -22.67 -15.12
N LEU A 174 19.53 -21.70 -15.49
CA LEU A 174 18.58 -21.09 -14.55
C LEU A 174 17.47 -22.08 -14.15
N PHE A 175 17.03 -22.96 -15.05
CA PHE A 175 15.96 -23.92 -14.77
C PHE A 175 16.35 -24.99 -13.74
N GLU A 176 17.65 -25.22 -13.53
CA GLU A 176 18.15 -26.06 -12.43
C GLU A 176 17.89 -25.44 -11.04
N HIS A 177 17.72 -24.12 -10.98
CA HIS A 177 17.54 -23.38 -9.73
C HIS A 177 16.17 -22.74 -9.58
N ILE A 178 15.54 -22.36 -10.69
CA ILE A 178 14.25 -21.67 -10.74
C ILE A 178 13.34 -22.46 -11.68
N HIS A 179 12.28 -23.05 -11.12
CA HIS A 179 11.34 -23.85 -11.91
C HIS A 179 10.72 -23.01 -13.05
N PRO A 180 10.62 -23.51 -14.31
CA PRO A 180 10.13 -22.73 -15.46
C PRO A 180 8.75 -22.08 -15.26
N LEU A 181 7.82 -22.76 -14.57
CA LEU A 181 6.52 -22.18 -14.21
C LEU A 181 6.61 -20.93 -13.31
N VAL A 182 7.69 -20.78 -12.53
CA VAL A 182 7.95 -19.54 -11.77
C VAL A 182 8.29 -18.41 -12.74
N ILE A 183 9.13 -18.67 -13.75
CA ILE A 183 9.50 -17.71 -14.79
C ILE A 183 8.26 -17.30 -15.62
N GLY A 184 7.43 -18.26 -16.01
CA GLY A 184 6.15 -17.94 -16.68
C GLY A 184 5.18 -17.16 -15.78
N ALA A 185 5.17 -17.43 -14.46
CA ALA A 185 4.33 -16.69 -13.53
C ALA A 185 4.79 -15.24 -13.33
N ILE A 186 6.09 -14.97 -13.26
CA ILE A 186 6.65 -13.61 -13.10
C ILE A 186 6.46 -12.77 -14.37
N ASP A 187 6.63 -13.36 -15.55
CA ASP A 187 6.36 -12.73 -16.85
C ASP A 187 4.91 -12.26 -16.99
N ARG A 188 3.96 -13.14 -16.64
CA ARG A 188 2.55 -12.77 -16.58
C ARG A 188 2.27 -11.68 -15.55
N SER A 189 2.94 -11.71 -14.41
CA SER A 189 2.77 -10.71 -13.35
C SER A 189 3.29 -9.33 -13.77
N GLU A 190 4.40 -9.27 -14.48
CA GLU A 190 4.96 -8.04 -15.07
C GLU A 190 3.99 -7.44 -16.09
N SER A 191 3.52 -8.28 -17.01
CA SER A 191 2.51 -7.90 -18.02
C SER A 191 1.23 -7.35 -17.38
N LEU A 192 0.80 -7.97 -16.26
CA LEU A 192 -0.35 -7.49 -15.50
C LEU A 192 -0.09 -6.11 -14.88
N SER A 193 1.08 -5.88 -14.29
CA SER A 193 1.44 -4.59 -13.69
C SER A 193 1.46 -3.46 -14.73
N ILE A 194 2.07 -3.69 -15.90
CA ILE A 194 2.05 -2.74 -17.01
C ILE A 194 0.61 -2.47 -17.45
N ARG A 195 -0.20 -3.52 -17.65
CA ARG A 195 -1.59 -3.38 -18.08
C ARG A 195 -2.43 -2.57 -17.08
N ILE A 196 -2.23 -2.78 -15.78
CA ILE A 196 -2.91 -2.03 -14.72
C ILE A 196 -2.54 -0.56 -14.79
N CYS A 197 -1.25 -0.23 -14.90
CA CYS A 197 -0.80 1.16 -14.98
C CYS A 197 -1.39 1.87 -16.21
N GLN A 198 -1.40 1.19 -17.36
CA GLN A 198 -2.00 1.71 -18.59
C GLN A 198 -3.50 1.98 -18.43
N GLU A 199 -4.24 1.02 -17.89
CA GLU A 199 -5.69 1.14 -17.65
C GLU A 199 -6.00 2.30 -16.69
N ILE A 200 -5.29 2.38 -15.57
CA ILE A 200 -5.46 3.41 -14.56
C ILE A 200 -5.19 4.82 -15.12
N MET A 201 -4.10 5.01 -15.86
CA MET A 201 -3.78 6.31 -16.47
C MET A 201 -4.75 6.67 -17.60
N SER A 202 -5.31 5.69 -18.32
CA SER A 202 -6.27 5.93 -19.40
C SER A 202 -7.57 6.62 -18.93
N TYR A 203 -7.87 6.62 -17.63
CA TYR A 203 -9.01 7.34 -17.08
C TYR A 203 -8.86 8.87 -17.15
N HIS A 204 -7.64 9.39 -17.30
CA HIS A 204 -7.40 10.84 -17.31
C HIS A 204 -6.37 11.31 -18.35
N MET A 205 -5.71 10.39 -19.05
CA MET A 205 -4.75 10.67 -20.13
C MET A 205 -5.23 10.06 -21.44
N GLU A 206 -5.17 10.84 -22.53
CA GLU A 206 -5.50 10.37 -23.89
C GLU A 206 -4.27 9.87 -24.67
N ASP A 207 -3.07 10.37 -24.33
CA ASP A 207 -1.82 10.07 -25.02
C ASP A 207 -1.32 8.65 -24.68
N LYS A 208 -1.63 7.71 -25.58
CA LYS A 208 -1.28 6.29 -25.43
C LYS A 208 0.23 6.03 -25.41
N GLU A 209 1.00 6.78 -26.20
CA GLU A 209 2.46 6.59 -26.26
C GLU A 209 3.10 7.04 -24.94
N LYS A 210 2.64 8.17 -24.40
CA LYS A 210 3.06 8.65 -23.08
C LYS A 210 2.69 7.66 -21.97
N ILE A 211 1.47 7.12 -21.98
CA ILE A 211 1.01 6.10 -21.03
C ILE A 211 1.88 4.84 -21.09
N GLU A 212 2.21 4.37 -22.29
CA GLU A 212 3.05 3.19 -22.51
C GLU A 212 4.48 3.43 -21.99
N ASN A 213 5.05 4.59 -22.30
CA ASN A 213 6.39 4.97 -21.84
C ASN A 213 6.45 5.06 -20.30
N ILE A 214 5.51 5.76 -19.66
CA ILE A 214 5.44 5.87 -18.19
C ILE A 214 5.30 4.48 -17.55
N SER A 215 4.38 3.66 -18.05
CA SER A 215 4.14 2.31 -17.50
C SER A 215 5.39 1.44 -17.59
N THR A 216 6.11 1.52 -18.71
CA THR A 216 7.35 0.76 -18.94
C THR A 216 8.47 1.25 -18.02
N GLN A 217 8.62 2.58 -17.88
CA GLN A 217 9.64 3.16 -17.00
C GLN A 217 9.41 2.79 -15.53
N LEU A 218 8.16 2.90 -15.05
CA LEU A 218 7.80 2.53 -13.67
C LEU A 218 8.01 1.04 -13.38
N ASN A 219 7.95 0.18 -14.39
CA ASN A 219 8.10 -1.25 -14.23
C ASN A 219 9.55 -1.72 -14.38
N SER A 220 10.29 -1.26 -15.39
CA SER A 220 11.54 -1.93 -15.79
C SER A 220 12.80 -1.06 -15.72
N ASN A 221 12.68 0.26 -15.50
CA ASN A 221 13.82 1.18 -15.63
C ASN A 221 14.51 1.55 -14.32
N TYR A 222 14.05 1.04 -13.18
CA TYR A 222 14.64 1.36 -11.88
C TYR A 222 15.56 0.24 -11.35
N PRO A 223 16.68 0.58 -10.68
CA PRO A 223 17.66 -0.42 -10.21
C PRO A 223 17.16 -1.38 -9.12
N SER A 224 16.08 -1.02 -8.43
CA SER A 224 15.51 -1.77 -7.32
C SER A 224 14.04 -1.39 -7.11
N HIS A 225 13.23 -2.31 -6.60
CA HIS A 225 11.82 -2.06 -6.29
C HIS A 225 11.61 -0.84 -5.38
N GLY A 226 12.48 -0.67 -4.37
CA GLY A 226 12.46 0.46 -3.43
C GLY A 226 13.21 1.71 -3.91
N TYR A 227 13.52 1.83 -5.21
CA TYR A 227 14.22 3.02 -5.71
C TYR A 227 13.29 4.26 -5.59
N PRO A 228 13.73 5.33 -4.91
CA PRO A 228 12.89 6.49 -4.67
C PRO A 228 12.74 7.35 -5.93
N ILE A 229 11.51 7.46 -6.42
CA ILE A 229 11.10 8.35 -7.50
C ILE A 229 10.68 9.68 -6.85
N THR A 230 11.63 10.61 -6.77
CA THR A 230 11.41 11.96 -6.23
C THR A 230 10.54 12.80 -7.17
N LEU A 231 10.06 13.97 -6.70
CA LEU A 231 9.29 14.92 -7.54
C LEU A 231 9.94 15.23 -8.89
N LYS A 232 11.26 15.50 -8.91
CA LYS A 232 11.98 15.77 -10.16
C LYS A 232 11.99 14.57 -11.10
N GLU A 233 12.07 13.37 -10.55
CA GLU A 233 12.01 12.14 -11.32
C GLU A 233 10.61 11.88 -11.87
N ALA A 234 9.58 12.04 -11.04
CA ALA A 234 8.18 11.93 -11.43
C ALA A 234 7.85 12.86 -12.61
N GLN A 235 8.33 14.10 -12.56
CA GLN A 235 8.22 15.06 -13.66
C GLN A 235 8.99 14.61 -14.90
N ARG A 236 10.22 14.10 -14.74
CA ARG A 236 11.07 13.64 -15.83
C ARG A 236 10.46 12.47 -16.60
N ILE A 237 9.84 11.52 -15.92
CA ILE A 237 9.18 10.37 -16.55
C ILE A 237 7.84 10.74 -17.21
N GLY A 238 7.31 11.93 -16.92
CA GLY A 238 6.12 12.48 -17.58
C GLY A 238 4.85 12.52 -16.73
N LEU A 239 4.92 12.21 -15.43
CA LEU A 239 3.79 12.36 -14.52
C LEU A 239 3.46 13.84 -14.31
N ASN A 240 2.16 14.16 -14.14
CA ASN A 240 1.69 15.49 -13.80
C ASN A 240 1.92 15.77 -12.30
N ALA A 241 3.19 15.91 -11.92
CA ALA A 241 3.62 16.04 -10.53
C ALA A 241 4.03 17.48 -10.18
N HIS A 242 3.54 18.00 -9.06
CA HIS A 242 3.83 19.34 -8.55
C HIS A 242 4.29 19.30 -7.10
N LYS A 243 4.95 20.39 -6.67
CA LYS A 243 5.28 20.58 -5.26
C LYS A 243 3.99 20.83 -4.48
N LEU A 244 3.80 20.11 -3.38
CA LEU A 244 2.69 20.34 -2.45
C LEU A 244 2.90 21.67 -1.71
N ASP A 245 1.82 22.41 -1.45
CA ASP A 245 1.87 23.67 -0.69
C ASP A 245 2.47 23.45 0.70
N ASP A 246 3.38 24.33 1.14
CA ASP A 246 4.19 24.08 2.35
C ASP A 246 3.32 23.96 3.63
N ASP A 247 2.23 24.72 3.69
CA ASP A 247 1.32 24.68 4.83
C ASP A 247 0.38 23.47 4.78
N VAL A 248 -0.11 23.09 3.58
CA VAL A 248 -0.89 21.84 3.42
C VAL A 248 -0.01 20.64 3.76
N ASN A 249 1.26 20.65 3.33
CA ASN A 249 2.22 19.61 3.65
C ASN A 249 2.42 19.47 5.15
N LYS A 250 2.53 20.59 5.87
CA LYS A 250 2.62 20.58 7.34
C LYS A 250 1.41 19.91 7.97
N LEU A 251 0.19 20.28 7.55
CA LEU A 251 -1.04 19.67 8.08
C LEU A 251 -1.12 18.17 7.78
N LEU A 252 -0.71 17.74 6.58
CA LEU A 252 -0.66 16.31 6.23
C LEU A 252 0.37 15.54 7.06
N LEU A 253 1.51 16.14 7.40
CA LEU A 253 2.50 15.54 8.29
C LEU A 253 1.99 15.47 9.74
N ASP A 254 1.32 16.51 10.23
CA ASP A 254 0.69 16.51 11.56
C ASP A 254 -0.40 15.41 11.63
N LEU A 255 -1.21 15.28 10.57
CA LEU A 255 -2.21 14.22 10.45
C LEU A 255 -1.55 12.83 10.42
N ASN A 256 -0.46 12.66 9.66
CA ASN A 256 0.30 11.42 9.64
C ASN A 256 0.89 11.06 11.01
N GLN A 257 1.31 12.03 11.81
CA GLN A 257 1.83 11.76 13.15
C GLN A 257 0.76 11.12 14.03
N ILE A 258 -0.48 11.61 13.96
CA ILE A 258 -1.61 11.02 14.70
C ILE A 258 -1.91 9.60 14.19
N TYR A 259 -1.95 9.38 12.88
CA TYR A 259 -2.12 8.03 12.34
C TYR A 259 -0.97 7.08 12.73
N SER A 260 0.26 7.57 12.78
CA SER A 260 1.42 6.78 13.17
C SER A 260 1.33 6.38 14.64
N GLU A 261 0.76 7.22 15.51
CA GLU A 261 0.48 6.89 16.91
C GLU A 261 -0.63 5.83 17.03
N MET A 262 -1.72 6.00 16.27
CA MET A 262 -2.81 5.02 16.19
C MET A 262 -2.36 3.66 15.62
N GLY A 263 -1.43 3.67 14.66
CA GLY A 263 -0.93 2.50 13.96
C GLY A 263 0.21 1.77 14.65
N GLN A 264 0.59 2.15 15.88
CA GLN A 264 1.62 1.44 16.63
C GLN A 264 1.15 0.03 17.01
N THR A 265 2.03 -0.94 16.84
CA THR A 265 1.81 -2.32 17.29
C THR A 265 1.91 -2.40 18.81
N ALA A 266 0.81 -2.77 19.45
CA ALA A 266 0.74 -3.00 20.89
C ALA A 266 0.88 -4.49 21.20
N VAL A 267 2.02 -4.86 21.81
CA VAL A 267 2.32 -6.23 22.22
C VAL A 267 2.12 -6.40 23.72
N THR A 268 1.34 -7.40 24.10
CA THR A 268 1.13 -7.81 25.48
C THR A 268 1.68 -9.21 25.69
N ASP A 269 2.81 -9.33 26.35
CA ASP A 269 3.41 -10.63 26.67
C ASP A 269 2.68 -11.29 27.83
N PHE A 270 2.21 -12.52 27.63
CA PHE A 270 1.62 -13.33 28.70
C PHE A 270 2.68 -14.23 29.34
N ASP A 271 3.51 -14.88 28.51
CA ASP A 271 4.65 -15.70 28.92
C ASP A 271 5.67 -15.87 27.77
N GLU A 272 6.70 -16.71 27.96
CA GLU A 272 7.76 -16.96 26.97
C GLU A 272 7.25 -17.54 25.62
N PHE A 273 6.06 -18.10 25.60
CA PHE A 273 5.46 -18.78 24.44
C PHE A 273 4.15 -18.15 23.99
N ASN A 274 3.62 -17.15 24.69
CA ASN A 274 2.33 -16.54 24.42
C ASN A 274 2.39 -15.01 24.51
N TYR A 275 1.94 -14.34 23.46
CA TYR A 275 1.71 -12.90 23.47
C TYR A 275 0.46 -12.53 22.68
N HIS A 276 -0.11 -11.38 23.00
CA HIS A 276 -1.20 -10.79 22.24
C HIS A 276 -0.68 -9.65 21.36
N ASN A 277 -1.15 -9.61 20.11
CA ASN A 277 -0.83 -8.59 19.14
C ASN A 277 -2.08 -7.77 18.80
N HIS A 278 -2.00 -6.46 18.98
CA HIS A 278 -3.05 -5.54 18.56
C HIS A 278 -2.47 -4.35 17.80
N ALA A 279 -2.90 -4.14 16.56
CA ALA A 279 -2.41 -3.03 15.73
C ALA A 279 -3.51 -2.49 14.80
N ILE A 280 -3.41 -1.21 14.44
CA ILE A 280 -4.24 -0.62 13.38
C ILE A 280 -3.40 -0.59 12.11
N LEU A 281 -3.82 -1.34 11.10
CA LEU A 281 -3.03 -1.52 9.88
C LEU A 281 -3.44 -0.56 8.76
N ASN A 282 -4.74 -0.42 8.54
CA ASN A 282 -5.28 0.36 7.43
C ASN A 282 -6.28 1.38 7.98
N ILE A 283 -6.15 2.63 7.53
CA ILE A 283 -7.02 3.75 7.89
C ILE A 283 -7.55 4.38 6.61
N THR A 284 -8.87 4.40 6.48
CA THR A 284 -9.58 5.19 5.47
C THR A 284 -10.44 6.20 6.18
N GLU A 285 -10.29 7.49 5.89
CA GLU A 285 -10.98 8.53 6.64
C GLU A 285 -11.51 9.63 5.73
N TYR A 286 -12.69 10.12 6.07
CA TYR A 286 -13.32 11.31 5.51
C TYR A 286 -14.02 12.08 6.64
N THR A 287 -14.55 13.27 6.35
CA THR A 287 -15.31 14.07 7.31
C THR A 287 -16.45 13.28 7.95
N ASN A 288 -16.43 13.21 9.28
CA ASN A 288 -17.30 12.46 10.18
C ASN A 288 -17.29 10.93 10.04
N ILE A 289 -16.36 10.33 9.30
CA ILE A 289 -16.26 8.88 9.13
C ILE A 289 -14.81 8.39 9.09
N GLN A 290 -14.46 7.43 9.94
CA GLN A 290 -13.17 6.74 9.90
C GLN A 290 -13.38 5.23 9.90
N ILE A 291 -12.70 4.54 8.99
CA ILE A 291 -12.77 3.10 8.82
C ILE A 291 -11.37 2.54 9.05
N LEU A 292 -11.26 1.59 9.98
CA LEU A 292 -10.01 1.05 10.47
C LEU A 292 -10.00 -0.47 10.31
N PHE A 293 -8.94 -1.03 9.79
CA PHE A 293 -8.66 -2.45 9.98
C PHE A 293 -7.76 -2.63 11.20
N GLN A 294 -8.20 -3.44 12.14
CA GLN A 294 -7.48 -3.72 13.37
C GLN A 294 -7.18 -5.22 13.47
N THR A 295 -5.92 -5.55 13.75
CA THR A 295 -5.55 -6.88 14.19
C THR A 295 -5.76 -7.00 15.69
N ASP A 296 -6.29 -8.14 16.10
CA ASP A 296 -6.57 -8.49 17.50
C ASP A 296 -6.41 -10.02 17.57
N GLU A 297 -5.19 -10.49 17.84
CA GLU A 297 -4.85 -11.92 17.76
C GLU A 297 -3.84 -12.35 18.82
N ASP A 298 -3.98 -13.58 19.31
CA ASP A 298 -3.02 -14.22 20.19
C ASP A 298 -2.01 -15.03 19.38
N TRP A 299 -0.76 -15.02 19.81
CA TRP A 299 0.31 -15.76 19.19
C TRP A 299 0.88 -16.78 20.17
N HIS A 300 0.94 -18.04 19.72
CA HIS A 300 1.52 -19.15 20.47
C HIS A 300 2.73 -19.75 19.75
N TYR A 301 3.83 -19.95 20.47
CA TYR A 301 5.02 -20.60 19.93
C TYR A 301 4.95 -22.12 20.08
N MET A 302 4.78 -22.82 18.95
CA MET A 302 4.76 -24.28 18.88
C MET A 302 6.20 -24.82 18.89
N LYS A 303 6.65 -25.38 20.02
CA LYS A 303 8.03 -25.87 20.19
C LYS A 303 8.38 -27.01 19.23
N GLU A 304 7.45 -27.92 19.00
CA GLU A 304 7.64 -29.10 18.13
C GLU A 304 7.85 -28.68 16.67
N GLU A 305 7.13 -27.65 16.22
CA GLU A 305 7.17 -27.14 14.86
C GLU A 305 8.16 -25.99 14.67
N ARG A 306 8.72 -25.47 15.77
CA ARG A 306 9.62 -24.32 15.84
C ARG A 306 9.08 -23.09 15.09
N ARG A 307 7.78 -22.81 15.25
CA ARG A 307 7.11 -21.68 14.62
C ARG A 307 6.06 -21.07 15.52
N TRP A 308 5.85 -19.76 15.33
CA TRP A 308 4.71 -19.05 15.89
C TRP A 308 3.44 -19.36 15.09
N ARG A 309 2.32 -19.47 15.78
CA ARG A 309 1.00 -19.67 15.19
C ARG A 309 0.02 -18.68 15.81
N SER A 310 -0.73 -17.99 14.96
CA SER A 310 -1.85 -17.15 15.39
C SER A 310 -3.03 -18.02 15.86
N THR A 311 -3.67 -17.57 16.92
CA THR A 311 -4.77 -18.17 17.67
C THR A 311 -5.72 -17.06 18.12
N ASN A 312 -7.00 -17.36 18.36
CA ASN A 312 -8.01 -16.37 18.80
C ASN A 312 -8.04 -15.08 17.97
N ASP A 313 -7.94 -15.21 16.64
CA ASP A 313 -7.97 -14.07 15.73
C ASP A 313 -9.37 -13.43 15.67
N GLU A 314 -9.50 -12.26 16.28
CA GLU A 314 -10.71 -11.42 16.28
C GLU A 314 -10.56 -10.17 15.37
N SER A 315 -9.52 -10.16 14.52
CA SER A 315 -9.21 -9.06 13.61
C SER A 315 -10.43 -8.66 12.79
N ALA A 316 -10.64 -7.35 12.67
CA ALA A 316 -11.87 -6.84 12.06
C ALA A 316 -11.73 -5.41 11.55
N TRP A 317 -12.66 -5.09 10.65
CA TRP A 317 -12.92 -3.74 10.24
C TRP A 317 -13.86 -3.04 11.22
N TYR A 318 -13.55 -1.79 11.55
CA TYR A 318 -14.37 -0.95 12.42
C TYR A 318 -14.68 0.37 11.71
N LYS A 319 -15.95 0.78 11.77
CA LYS A 319 -16.43 2.07 11.32
C LYS A 319 -16.66 2.97 12.53
N GLN A 320 -16.14 4.18 12.48
CA GLN A 320 -16.31 5.22 13.48
C GLN A 320 -17.03 6.39 12.84
N GLN A 321 -18.04 6.91 13.53
CA GLN A 321 -18.84 8.04 13.04
C GLN A 321 -19.09 9.03 14.15
N ILE A 322 -19.12 10.32 13.80
CA ILE A 322 -19.58 11.37 14.72
C ILE A 322 -21.08 11.55 14.50
N ILE A 323 -21.88 11.17 15.50
CA ILE A 323 -23.34 11.33 15.53
C ILE A 323 -23.67 12.17 16.75
N GLU A 324 -24.30 13.33 16.58
CA GLU A 324 -24.69 14.22 17.69
C GLU A 324 -23.52 14.57 18.65
N ASN A 325 -22.31 14.79 18.11
CA ASN A 325 -21.04 15.02 18.84
C ASN A 325 -20.48 13.83 19.65
N GLU A 326 -21.10 12.65 19.56
CA GLU A 326 -20.59 11.40 20.11
C GLU A 326 -19.94 10.54 19.03
N VAL A 327 -18.88 9.82 19.42
CA VAL A 327 -18.19 8.89 18.53
C VAL A 327 -18.83 7.51 18.69
N VAL A 328 -19.51 7.05 17.64
CA VAL A 328 -20.10 5.72 17.57
C VAL A 328 -19.17 4.80 16.81
N ARG A 329 -18.77 3.69 17.43
CA ARG A 329 -17.92 2.67 16.83
C ARG A 329 -18.72 1.39 16.56
N THR A 330 -18.69 0.91 15.32
CA THR A 330 -19.41 -0.29 14.87
C THR A 330 -18.45 -1.24 14.17
N LYS A 331 -18.50 -2.54 14.49
CA LYS A 331 -17.77 -3.59 13.74
C LYS A 331 -18.47 -3.82 12.40
N ILE A 332 -17.71 -3.84 11.31
CA ILE A 332 -18.23 -4.10 9.96
C ILE A 332 -17.59 -5.37 9.40
N HIS A 333 -18.39 -6.13 8.66
CA HIS A 333 -17.97 -7.37 8.03
C HIS A 333 -17.86 -7.15 6.53
N MET A 334 -16.64 -7.13 6.01
CA MET A 334 -16.35 -7.05 4.58
C MET A 334 -16.12 -8.47 4.08
N SER A 335 -17.15 -9.12 3.53
CA SER A 335 -17.10 -10.47 2.97
C SER A 335 -16.81 -10.48 1.47
#